data_AF-A0A2V4BAA6-F1
#
_entry.id   AF-A0A2V4BAA6-F1
#
_cell.length_a   1.000
_cell.length_b   1.000
_cell.length_c   1.000
_cell.angle_alpha   90.00
_cell.angle_beta   90.00
_cell.angle_gamma   90.00
#
_symmetry.space_group_name_H-M   'P 1'
#
loop_
_entity.id
_entity.type
_entity.pdbx_description
1 polymer ?
#
loop_
_entity_poly.entity_id
_entity_poly.type
_entity_poly.pdbx_seq_one_letter_code
_entity_poly.pdbx_strand_id
1 'polypeptide(L)'
;MKREIRGQAIPVTQVYVPRERPERDTTQTDTPGTSWFDTVIATAGPGYAFTPDQLHTIAGEWETLAERYKAAKRTAQQIALVEGPGAEYASINNAEKIRASGLALMQALDERANYCETMAGKFRTALSSYSRAEGDAAAEVKARGKF
;
A
#
# COMPACT_ATOMS: atom_id res chain seq x y z
N MET A 1 -27.74 34.45 -47.60
CA MET A 1 -26.36 34.02 -47.93
C MET A 1 -25.79 33.22 -46.76
N LYS A 2 -25.62 31.90 -46.90
CA LYS A 2 -24.99 31.04 -45.88
C LYS A 2 -23.52 30.83 -46.28
N ARG A 3 -22.57 31.13 -45.39
CA ARG A 3 -21.15 30.83 -45.60
C ARG A 3 -20.90 29.36 -45.25
N GLU A 4 -20.55 28.56 -46.24
CA GLU A 4 -20.14 27.17 -46.08
C GLU A 4 -18.67 27.16 -45.63
N ILE A 5 -18.38 26.69 -44.42
CA ILE A 5 -16.99 26.47 -43.96
C ILE A 5 -16.58 25.07 -44.40
N ARG A 6 -15.83 24.97 -45.51
CA ARG A 6 -15.24 23.71 -45.95
C ARG A 6 -14.01 23.40 -45.08
N GLY A 7 -14.19 22.56 -44.07
CA GLY A 7 -13.08 21.96 -43.35
C GLY A 7 -12.43 20.87 -44.20
N GLN A 8 -11.15 21.04 -44.56
CA GLN A 8 -10.32 19.93 -45.03
C GLN A 8 -9.71 19.26 -43.81
N ALA A 9 -10.00 17.97 -43.62
CA ALA A 9 -9.30 17.14 -42.65
C ALA A 9 -7.91 16.81 -43.22
N ILE A 10 -6.90 17.57 -42.81
CA ILE A 10 -5.50 17.20 -43.05
C ILE A 10 -5.16 16.17 -41.98
N PRO A 11 -4.85 14.91 -42.32
CA PRO A 11 -4.38 13.94 -41.33
C PRO A 11 -3.05 14.46 -40.78
N VAL A 12 -3.06 14.92 -39.53
CA VAL A 12 -1.83 15.23 -38.80
C VAL A 12 -1.15 13.90 -38.49
N THR A 13 -0.13 13.56 -39.27
CA THR A 13 0.74 12.39 -39.06
C THR A 13 1.68 12.57 -37.86
N GLN A 14 1.25 13.29 -36.82
CA GLN A 14 2.01 13.35 -35.58
C GLN A 14 1.70 12.09 -34.78
N VAL A 15 2.60 11.11 -34.89
CA VAL A 15 2.67 9.97 -33.99
C VAL A 15 2.93 10.54 -32.60
N TYR A 16 2.04 10.23 -31.64
CA TYR A 16 2.27 10.56 -30.24
C TYR A 16 3.58 9.91 -29.79
N VAL A 17 4.57 10.74 -29.50
CA VAL A 17 5.77 10.34 -28.76
C VAL A 17 5.48 10.63 -27.29
N PRO A 18 5.36 9.62 -26.41
CA PRO A 18 5.19 9.86 -24.99
C PRO A 18 6.30 10.79 -24.51
N ARG A 19 5.95 11.85 -23.77
CA ARG A 19 6.95 12.63 -23.03
C ARG A 19 7.73 11.65 -22.16
N GLU A 20 9.06 11.77 -22.19
CA GLU A 20 9.92 11.06 -21.24
C GLU A 20 9.33 11.29 -19.85
N ARG A 21 8.95 10.18 -19.21
CA ARG A 21 8.38 10.21 -17.87
C ARG A 21 9.42 10.92 -17.00
N PRO A 22 9.07 12.00 -16.28
CA PRO A 22 10.01 12.59 -15.34
C PRO A 22 10.52 11.46 -14.44
N GLU A 23 11.84 11.35 -14.30
CA GLU A 23 12.45 10.40 -13.37
C GLU A 23 11.66 10.47 -12.08
N ARG A 24 11.08 9.33 -11.68
CA ARG A 24 10.49 9.25 -10.35
C ARG A 24 11.64 9.56 -9.41
N ASP A 25 11.47 10.63 -8.64
CA ASP A 25 12.30 10.88 -7.47
C ASP A 25 12.20 9.63 -6.58
N THR A 26 13.22 8.78 -6.68
CA THR A 26 13.35 7.51 -5.95
C THR A 26 13.95 7.73 -4.57
N THR A 27 13.95 8.97 -4.07
CA THR A 27 14.34 9.27 -2.68
C THR A 27 13.40 8.66 -1.64
N GLN A 28 12.27 8.08 -2.04
CA GLN A 28 11.62 7.07 -1.21
C GLN A 28 12.45 5.80 -1.28
N THR A 29 13.24 5.58 -0.22
CA THR A 29 14.07 4.39 0.03
C THR A 29 13.26 3.10 0.09
N ASP A 30 12.68 2.68 -1.03
CA ASP A 30 12.33 1.29 -1.28
C ASP A 30 13.52 0.70 -2.05
N THR A 31 14.59 0.33 -1.34
CA THR A 31 15.72 -0.40 -1.93
C THR A 31 15.18 -1.70 -2.56
N PRO A 32 15.25 -1.89 -3.89
CA PRO A 32 14.87 -3.15 -4.49
C PRO A 32 15.89 -4.20 -4.03
N GLY A 33 15.47 -5.13 -3.17
CA GLY A 33 16.29 -6.28 -2.76
C GLY A 33 16.49 -6.49 -1.26
N THR A 34 16.01 -5.59 -0.39
CA THR A 34 15.98 -5.85 1.06
C THR A 34 14.60 -5.51 1.59
N SER A 35 13.71 -6.51 1.64
CA SER A 35 12.43 -6.34 2.32
C SER A 35 12.71 -6.07 3.80
N TRP A 36 11.94 -5.19 4.45
CA TRP A 36 12.00 -5.05 5.92
C TRP A 36 11.80 -6.41 6.61
N PHE A 37 11.04 -7.31 5.98
CA PHE A 37 10.92 -8.70 6.41
C PHE A 37 12.24 -9.46 6.38
N ASP A 38 13.03 -9.32 5.32
CA ASP A 38 14.32 -10.02 5.20
C ASP A 38 15.29 -9.54 6.27
N THR A 39 15.28 -8.24 6.60
CA THR A 39 16.06 -7.66 7.69
C THR A 39 15.65 -8.24 9.05
N VAL A 40 14.35 -8.37 9.31
CA VAL A 40 13.88 -8.95 10.59
C VAL A 40 14.21 -10.44 10.66
N ILE A 41 14.00 -11.20 9.59
CA ILE A 41 14.31 -12.64 9.54
C ILE A 41 15.81 -12.89 9.70
N ALA A 42 16.66 -12.06 9.08
CA ALA A 42 18.12 -12.17 9.21
C ALA A 42 18.63 -11.96 10.65
N THR A 43 17.84 -11.29 11.50
CA THR A 43 18.18 -11.07 12.91
C THR A 43 17.45 -12.04 13.86
N ALA A 44 16.56 -12.91 13.36
CA ALA A 44 15.84 -13.87 14.19
C ALA A 44 16.80 -14.82 14.91
N GLY A 45 16.48 -15.16 16.16
CA GLY A 45 17.30 -16.06 16.97
C GLY A 45 17.37 -17.49 16.38
N PRO A 46 18.14 -18.41 16.99
CA PRO A 46 18.14 -19.81 16.58
C PRO A 46 16.74 -20.44 16.74
N GLY A 47 16.23 -21.03 15.67
CA GLY A 47 14.83 -21.48 15.57
C GLY A 47 13.91 -20.35 15.10
N TYR A 48 12.74 -20.65 14.56
CA TYR A 48 11.78 -19.64 14.05
C TYR A 48 11.12 -18.80 15.17
N ALA A 49 11.88 -18.40 16.20
CA ALA A 49 11.44 -17.63 17.34
C ALA A 49 11.87 -16.16 17.19
N PHE A 50 10.89 -15.27 17.30
CA PHE A 50 11.10 -13.83 17.31
C PHE A 50 11.23 -13.33 18.75
N THR A 51 12.16 -12.41 19.00
CA THR A 51 12.23 -11.68 20.27
C THR A 51 11.05 -10.72 20.43
N PRO A 52 10.72 -10.27 21.65
CA PRO A 52 9.72 -9.22 21.87
C PRO A 52 9.94 -7.96 21.02
N ASP A 53 11.20 -7.51 20.91
CA ASP A 53 11.55 -6.34 20.10
C ASP A 53 11.30 -6.58 18.60
N GLN A 54 11.58 -7.80 18.12
CA GLN A 54 11.27 -8.19 16.75
C GLN A 54 9.76 -8.25 16.51
N LEU A 55 8.97 -8.81 17.44
CA LEU A 55 7.50 -8.81 17.33
C LEU A 55 6.94 -7.38 17.29
N HIS A 56 7.47 -6.48 18.11
CA HIS A 56 7.12 -5.07 18.10
C HIS A 56 7.47 -4.41 16.75
N THR A 57 8.68 -4.66 16.25
CA THR A 57 9.16 -4.12 14.97
C THR A 57 8.28 -4.59 13.81
N ILE A 58 8.00 -5.89 13.72
CA ILE A 58 7.14 -6.47 12.68
C ILE A 58 5.73 -5.86 12.71
N ALA A 59 5.16 -5.66 13.91
CA ALA A 59 3.84 -5.03 14.04
C ALA A 59 3.84 -3.60 13.48
N GLY A 60 4.86 -2.80 13.82
CA GLY A 60 5.00 -1.42 13.32
C GLY A 60 5.20 -1.33 11.81
N GLU A 61 5.92 -2.27 11.21
CA GLU A 61 6.10 -2.33 9.76
C GLU A 61 4.80 -2.67 9.02
N TRP A 62 4.00 -3.59 9.56
CA TRP A 62 2.65 -3.86 9.04
C TRP A 62 1.73 -2.64 9.13
N GLU A 63 1.78 -1.90 10.24
CA GLU A 63 1.01 -0.65 10.41
C GLU A 63 1.45 0.42 9.41
N THR A 64 2.76 0.57 9.22
CA THR A 64 3.32 1.49 8.22
C THR A 64 2.83 1.13 6.83
N LEU A 65 2.82 -0.15 6.47
CA LEU A 65 2.30 -0.62 5.18
C LEU A 65 0.77 -0.37 5.04
N ALA A 66 0.00 -0.57 6.11
CA ALA A 66 -1.43 -0.26 6.12
C ALA A 66 -1.67 1.23 5.84
N GLU A 67 -0.91 2.12 6.46
CA GLU A 67 -1.01 3.57 6.23
C GLU A 67 -0.62 3.96 4.80
N ARG A 68 0.39 3.30 4.21
CA ARG A 68 0.73 3.48 2.79
C ARG A 68 -0.43 3.10 1.87
N TYR A 69 -1.13 1.99 2.13
CA TYR A 69 -2.31 1.61 1.35
C TYR A 69 -3.49 2.56 1.53
N LYS A 70 -3.74 3.04 2.77
CA LYS A 70 -4.76 4.07 3.02
C LYS A 70 -4.44 5.38 2.30
N ALA A 71 -3.18 5.79 2.26
CA ALA A 71 -2.73 6.95 1.51
C ALA A 71 -2.95 6.77 -0.01
N ALA A 72 -2.55 5.62 -0.55
CA ALA A 72 -2.79 5.28 -1.95
C ALA A 72 -4.29 5.27 -2.29
N LYS A 73 -5.16 4.81 -1.39
CA LYS A 73 -6.62 4.82 -1.57
C LYS A 73 -7.15 6.25 -1.71
N ARG A 74 -6.66 7.20 -0.91
CA ARG A 74 -7.02 8.63 -1.03
C ARG A 74 -6.62 9.20 -2.40
N THR A 75 -5.46 8.82 -2.92
CA THR A 75 -5.04 9.22 -4.28
C THR A 75 -5.91 8.54 -5.36
N ALA A 76 -6.23 7.25 -5.20
CA ALA A 76 -7.05 6.50 -6.14
C ALA A 76 -8.49 7.04 -6.27
N GLN A 77 -9.01 7.74 -5.26
CA GLN A 77 -10.29 8.45 -5.34
C GLN A 77 -10.35 9.41 -6.53
N GLN A 78 -9.23 10.04 -6.90
CA GLN A 78 -9.18 10.94 -8.07
C GLN A 78 -9.50 10.22 -9.37
N ILE A 79 -9.13 8.93 -9.49
CA ILE A 79 -9.43 8.10 -10.66
C ILE A 79 -10.91 7.70 -10.67
N ALA A 80 -11.45 7.35 -9.49
CA ALA A 80 -12.86 7.00 -9.34
C ALA A 80 -13.81 8.18 -9.59
N LEU A 81 -13.31 9.41 -9.49
CA LEU A 81 -14.04 10.65 -9.74
C LEU A 81 -13.78 11.26 -11.12
N VAL A 82 -13.11 10.54 -12.03
CA VAL A 82 -12.86 11.03 -13.39
C VAL A 82 -14.16 11.36 -14.10
N GLU A 83 -14.26 12.62 -14.53
CA GLU A 83 -15.26 13.11 -15.46
C GLU A 83 -14.74 12.93 -16.89
N GLY A 84 -15.64 12.64 -17.84
CA GLY A 84 -15.23 12.49 -19.23
C GLY A 84 -14.88 13.84 -19.86
N PRO A 85 -13.87 13.90 -20.75
CA PRO A 85 -13.79 15.01 -21.68
C PRO A 85 -15.08 15.00 -22.53
N GLY A 86 -15.42 16.14 -23.14
CA GLY A 86 -16.68 16.39 -23.85
C GLY A 86 -17.19 15.29 -24.80
N ALA A 87 -18.40 15.50 -25.31
CA ALA A 87 -19.21 14.54 -26.05
C ALA A 87 -18.66 14.14 -27.44
N GLU A 88 -17.38 13.81 -27.55
CA GLU A 88 -16.73 13.31 -28.75
C GLU A 88 -16.73 11.77 -28.80
N TYR A 89 -16.95 11.22 -30.00
CA TYR A 89 -17.12 9.78 -30.26
C TYR A 89 -15.99 8.87 -29.72
N ALA A 90 -14.75 9.35 -29.71
CA ALA A 90 -13.59 8.61 -29.21
C ALA A 90 -13.51 8.50 -27.67
N SER A 91 -14.27 9.33 -26.96
CA SER A 91 -14.32 9.39 -25.49
C SER A 91 -15.51 8.65 -24.90
N ILE A 92 -16.42 8.14 -25.75
CA ILE A 92 -17.62 7.42 -25.34
C ILE A 92 -17.21 6.23 -24.46
N ASN A 93 -17.73 6.21 -23.23
CA ASN A 93 -17.50 5.21 -22.18
C ASN A 93 -16.06 5.09 -21.64
N ASN A 94 -15.11 5.94 -22.07
CA ASN A 94 -13.75 5.90 -21.51
C ASN A 94 -13.76 6.33 -20.03
N ALA A 95 -14.45 7.43 -19.72
CA ALA A 95 -14.60 7.91 -18.35
C ALA A 95 -15.28 6.87 -17.44
N GLU A 96 -16.27 6.15 -17.96
CA GLU A 96 -16.94 5.08 -17.23
C GLU A 96 -15.98 3.92 -16.89
N LYS A 97 -15.18 3.47 -17.87
CA LYS A 97 -14.16 2.43 -17.65
C LYS A 97 -13.09 2.88 -16.65
N ILE A 98 -12.65 4.13 -16.72
CA ILE A 98 -11.68 4.71 -15.79
C ILE A 98 -12.27 4.78 -14.37
N ARG A 99 -13.53 5.22 -14.22
CA ARG A 99 -14.20 5.20 -12.91
C ARG A 99 -14.33 3.79 -12.36
N ALA A 100 -14.73 2.82 -13.20
CA ALA A 100 -14.85 1.43 -12.80
C ALA A 100 -13.50 0.85 -12.33
N SER A 101 -12.41 1.15 -13.03
CA SER A 101 -11.07 0.72 -12.61
C SER A 101 -10.62 1.43 -11.33
N GLY A 102 -10.94 2.71 -11.17
CA GLY A 102 -10.70 3.47 -9.93
C GLY A 102 -11.42 2.87 -8.73
N LEU A 103 -12.70 2.49 -8.87
CA LEU A 103 -13.47 1.82 -7.82
C LEU A 103 -12.87 0.46 -7.44
N ALA A 104 -12.52 -0.35 -8.44
CA ALA A 104 -11.87 -1.65 -8.21
C ALA A 104 -10.51 -1.49 -7.49
N LEU A 105 -9.72 -0.49 -7.87
CA LEU A 105 -8.46 -0.17 -7.20
C LEU A 105 -8.69 0.25 -5.74
N MET A 106 -9.68 1.11 -5.49
CA MET A 106 -10.01 1.53 -4.12
C MET A 106 -10.42 0.37 -3.23
N GLN A 107 -11.23 -0.56 -3.72
CA GLN A 107 -11.60 -1.78 -2.99
C GLN A 107 -10.36 -2.62 -2.68
N ALA A 108 -9.53 -2.86 -3.69
CA ALA A 108 -8.33 -3.69 -3.55
C ALA A 108 -7.30 -3.08 -2.57
N LEU A 109 -7.21 -1.75 -2.49
CA LEU A 109 -6.36 -1.03 -1.52
C LEU A 109 -6.93 -1.11 -0.10
N ASP A 110 -8.25 -1.07 0.05
CA ASP A 110 -8.92 -1.23 1.35
C ASP A 110 -8.70 -2.63 1.92
N GLU A 111 -8.92 -3.67 1.11
CA GLU A 111 -8.68 -5.07 1.48
C GLU A 111 -7.23 -5.29 1.95
N ARG A 112 -6.26 -4.68 1.25
CA ARG A 112 -4.84 -4.73 1.63
C ARG A 112 -4.54 -4.00 2.93
N ALA A 113 -5.12 -2.82 3.15
CA ALA A 113 -4.95 -2.09 4.41
C ALA A 113 -5.49 -2.91 5.59
N ASN A 114 -6.71 -3.44 5.48
CA ASN A 114 -7.36 -4.26 6.51
C ASN A 114 -6.55 -5.54 6.81
N TYR A 115 -5.98 -6.17 5.78
CA TYR A 115 -5.10 -7.32 5.96
C TYR A 115 -3.84 -6.97 6.76
N CYS A 116 -3.19 -5.84 6.44
CA CYS A 116 -1.99 -5.38 7.14
C CYS A 116 -2.29 -5.10 8.63
N GLU A 117 -3.40 -4.42 8.92
CA GLU A 117 -3.83 -4.17 10.31
C GLU A 117 -4.12 -5.47 11.08
N THR A 118 -4.75 -6.43 10.41
CA THR A 118 -5.00 -7.77 10.99
C THR A 118 -3.68 -8.46 11.34
N MET A 119 -2.68 -8.37 10.47
CA MET A 119 -1.36 -8.95 10.73
C MET A 119 -0.64 -8.25 11.88
N ALA A 120 -0.63 -6.92 11.91
CA ALA A 120 -0.08 -6.15 13.04
C ALA A 120 -0.73 -6.57 14.38
N GLY A 121 -2.05 -6.73 14.40
CA GLY A 121 -2.79 -7.20 15.58
C GLY A 121 -2.34 -8.58 16.08
N LYS A 122 -2.03 -9.52 15.18
CA LYS A 122 -1.50 -10.85 15.54
C LYS A 122 -0.14 -10.74 16.24
N PHE A 123 0.78 -9.92 15.71
CA PHE A 123 2.10 -9.73 16.31
C PHE A 123 2.03 -9.03 17.67
N ARG A 124 1.15 -8.03 17.83
CA ARG A 124 0.88 -7.40 19.14
C ARG A 124 0.30 -8.40 20.15
N THR A 125 -0.58 -9.29 19.71
CA THR A 125 -1.15 -10.35 20.57
C THR A 125 -0.06 -11.34 21.01
N ALA A 126 0.84 -11.73 20.11
CA ALA A 126 1.98 -12.57 20.43
C ALA A 126 2.91 -11.89 21.44
N LEU A 127 3.21 -10.60 21.25
CA LEU A 127 4.01 -9.79 22.18
C LEU A 127 3.39 -9.74 23.59
N SER A 128 2.08 -9.47 23.67
CA SER A 128 1.37 -9.46 24.96
C SER A 128 1.42 -10.82 25.67
N SER A 129 1.36 -11.91 24.92
CA SER A 129 1.50 -13.27 25.47
C SER A 129 2.90 -13.51 26.04
N TYR A 130 3.93 -13.00 25.36
CA TYR A 130 5.32 -13.05 25.83
C TYR A 130 5.49 -12.31 27.17
N SER A 131 4.98 -11.07 27.27
CA SER A 131 5.08 -10.27 28.50
C SER A 131 4.37 -10.91 29.69
N ARG A 132 3.26 -11.62 29.46
CA ARG A 132 2.56 -12.38 30.52
C ARG A 132 3.41 -13.55 31.01
N ALA A 133 3.96 -14.34 30.10
CA ALA A 133 4.79 -15.49 30.43
C ALA A 133 6.02 -15.09 31.26
N GLU A 134 6.68 -13.98 30.90
CA GLU A 134 7.80 -13.43 31.70
C GLU A 134 7.37 -12.97 33.09
N GLY A 135 6.21 -12.29 33.19
CA GLY A 135 5.65 -11.87 34.47
C GLY A 135 5.33 -13.04 35.40
N ASP A 136 4.73 -14.11 34.86
CA ASP A 136 4.40 -15.32 35.61
C ASP A 136 5.66 -16.04 36.10
N ALA A 137 6.68 -16.17 35.25
CA ALA A 137 7.96 -16.75 35.61
C ALA A 137 8.68 -15.94 36.70
N ALA A 138 8.68 -14.60 36.61
CA ALA A 138 9.26 -13.73 37.63
C ALA A 138 8.53 -13.86 38.99
N ALA A 139 7.20 -13.98 38.96
CA ALA A 139 6.40 -14.21 40.16
C ALA A 139 6.71 -15.56 40.81
N GLU A 140 6.89 -16.61 40.01
CA GLU A 140 7.25 -17.95 40.49
C GLU A 140 8.66 -17.98 41.12
N VAL A 141 9.66 -17.37 40.49
CA VAL A 141 11.02 -17.26 41.05
C VAL A 141 10.99 -16.51 42.39
N LYS A 142 10.25 -15.41 42.48
CA LYS A 142 10.09 -14.65 43.74
C LYS A 142 9.39 -15.46 44.83
N ALA A 143 8.45 -16.33 44.46
CA ALA A 143 7.77 -17.22 45.40
C ALA A 143 8.70 -18.33 45.90
N ARG A 144 9.54 -18.90 45.02
CA ARG A 144 10.48 -19.99 45.35
C ARG A 144 11.76 -19.53 46.06
N GLY A 145 12.21 -18.29 45.84
CA GLY A 145 13.40 -17.70 46.48
C GLY A 145 13.19 -17.17 47.90
N LYS A 146 12.00 -17.35 48.48
CA LYS A 146 11.70 -17.08 49.89
C LYS A 146 11.85 -18.35 50.73
N PHE A 147 13.07 -18.84 50.86
CA PHE A 147 13.48 -19.84 51.87
C PHE A 147 14.88 -19.51 52.36
#